data_AF-A0A5A7ZIN4-F1
#
_entry.id   AF-A0A5A7ZIN4-F1
#
_cell.length_a   1.000
_cell.length_b   1.000
_cell.length_c   1.000
_cell.angle_alpha   90.00
_cell.angle_beta   90.00
_cell.angle_gamma   90.00
#
_symmetry.space_group_name_H-M   'P 1'
#
loop_
_entity.id
_entity.type
_entity.pdbx_description
1 polymer ?
#
loop_
_entity_poly.entity_id
_entity_poly.type
_entity_poly.pdbx_seq_one_letter_code
_entity_poly.pdbx_strand_id
1 'polypeptide(L)'
;MAKRDLDKSASRFLNALRRTSAGLEQQRQRILDRAASAPRLLPDSQFPVIDLTGDLGNDLDYYIYELARLQDIGRSMIKVFGQPQDLLDAQAKFDVGIPSLRVIRNPLTHPNDNDELDEVAWFSSAVKLKPDGNVEELVDPRYEQHDVATAYCLALTQYLRARVQLAIVADPPKPIDQQIADRTR
;
A
#
# COMPACT_ATOMS: atom_id res chain seq x y z
N MET A 1 -12.97 24.14 -9.00
CA MET A 1 -11.63 24.05 -8.37
C MET A 1 -10.65 24.81 -9.24
N ALA A 2 -9.88 25.74 -8.68
CA ALA A 2 -8.94 26.53 -9.48
C ALA A 2 -7.77 25.63 -9.96
N LYS A 3 -7.25 25.87 -11.17
CA LYS A 3 -6.15 25.08 -11.79
C LYS A 3 -4.95 24.91 -10.84
N ARG A 4 -4.59 25.97 -10.08
CA ARG A 4 -3.52 25.97 -9.06
C ARG A 4 -3.75 25.02 -7.88
N ASP A 5 -5.00 24.69 -7.54
CA ASP A 5 -5.30 23.76 -6.43
C ASP A 5 -5.06 22.30 -6.84
N LEU A 6 -5.25 21.97 -8.12
CA LEU A 6 -5.02 20.63 -8.66
C LEU A 6 -3.52 20.31 -8.76
N ASP A 7 -2.69 21.29 -9.12
CA ASP A 7 -1.24 21.10 -9.22
C ASP A 7 -0.58 20.88 -7.85
N LYS A 8 -1.03 21.63 -6.82
CA LYS A 8 -0.62 21.41 -5.42
C LYS A 8 -1.09 20.05 -4.92
N SER A 9 -2.30 19.63 -5.30
CA SER A 9 -2.84 18.32 -4.94
C SER A 9 -2.04 17.18 -5.58
N ALA A 10 -1.68 17.31 -6.87
CA ALA A 10 -0.87 16.32 -7.59
C ALA A 10 0.49 16.09 -6.92
N SER A 11 1.19 17.16 -6.54
CA SER A 11 2.47 17.07 -5.82
C SER A 11 2.34 16.37 -4.46
N ARG A 12 1.23 16.61 -3.72
CA ARG A 12 0.96 15.95 -2.44
C ARG A 12 0.71 14.45 -2.63
N PHE A 13 -0.10 14.08 -3.62
CA PHE A 13 -0.36 12.67 -3.92
C PHE A 13 0.90 11.94 -4.40
N LEU A 14 1.72 12.55 -5.26
CA LEU A 14 3.01 11.97 -5.69
C LEU A 14 3.94 11.69 -4.50
N ASN A 15 4.01 12.61 -3.54
CA ASN A 15 4.80 12.41 -2.33
C ASN A 15 4.23 11.31 -1.44
N ALA A 16 2.91 11.22 -1.30
CA ALA A 16 2.24 10.16 -0.55
C ALA A 16 2.50 8.79 -1.18
N LEU A 17 2.31 8.66 -2.49
CA LEU A 17 2.57 7.43 -3.26
C LEU A 17 4.04 6.98 -3.12
N ARG A 18 4.99 7.91 -3.23
CA ARG A 18 6.41 7.60 -3.04
C ARG A 18 6.71 7.01 -1.66
N ARG A 19 6.13 7.59 -0.60
CA ARG A 19 6.32 7.12 0.78
C ARG A 19 5.70 5.74 0.99
N THR A 20 4.46 5.55 0.53
CA THR A 20 3.74 4.28 0.68
C THR A 20 4.41 3.17 -0.12
N SER A 21 4.86 3.43 -1.35
CA SER A 21 5.61 2.44 -2.15
C SER A 21 6.92 2.02 -1.46
N ALA A 22 7.68 2.98 -0.92
CA ALA A 22 8.89 2.65 -0.17
C ALA A 22 8.60 1.85 1.11
N GLY A 23 7.51 2.16 1.81
CA GLY A 23 7.06 1.41 2.99
C GLY A 23 6.67 -0.03 2.65
N LEU A 24 5.89 -0.23 1.58
CA LEU A 24 5.51 -1.57 1.10
C LEU A 24 6.73 -2.42 0.75
N GLU A 25 7.69 -1.87 0.00
CA GLU A 25 8.90 -2.59 -0.39
C GLU A 25 9.75 -2.94 0.85
N GLN A 26 9.95 -1.97 1.74
CA GLN A 26 10.73 -2.19 2.96
C GLN A 26 10.14 -3.28 3.83
N GLN A 27 8.83 -3.28 4.06
CA GLN A 27 8.20 -4.31 4.89
C GLN A 27 8.16 -5.65 4.19
N ARG A 28 7.90 -5.70 2.89
CA ARG A 28 7.99 -6.96 2.14
C ARG A 28 9.37 -7.58 2.26
N GLN A 29 10.43 -6.80 2.08
CA GLN A 29 11.80 -7.32 2.20
C GLN A 29 12.07 -7.84 3.61
N ARG A 30 11.64 -7.11 4.65
CA ARG A 30 11.76 -7.59 6.05
C ARG A 30 11.05 -8.92 6.25
N ILE A 31 9.79 -9.03 5.82
CA ILE A 31 8.99 -10.26 5.93
C ILE A 31 9.67 -11.41 5.19
N LEU A 32 10.18 -11.17 3.98
CA LEU A 32 10.92 -12.17 3.19
C LEU A 32 12.22 -12.61 3.87
N ASP A 33 13.02 -11.68 4.37
CA ASP A 33 14.30 -11.96 5.04
C ASP A 33 14.08 -12.78 6.32
N ARG A 34 13.04 -12.43 7.10
CA ARG A 34 12.67 -13.19 8.30
C ARG A 34 12.13 -14.57 7.93
N ALA A 35 11.22 -14.64 6.97
CA ALA A 35 10.67 -15.90 6.49
C ALA A 35 11.74 -16.86 5.94
N ALA A 36 12.79 -16.34 5.31
CA ALA A 36 13.87 -17.17 4.78
C ALA A 36 14.70 -17.86 5.89
N SER A 37 14.92 -17.17 7.00
CA SER A 37 15.77 -17.62 8.12
C SER A 37 14.99 -18.30 9.26
N ALA A 38 13.66 -18.19 9.24
CA ALA A 38 12.80 -18.72 10.27
C ALA A 38 12.66 -20.26 10.24
N PRO A 39 12.44 -20.89 11.41
CA PRO A 39 12.06 -22.29 11.49
C PRO A 39 10.77 -22.57 10.70
N ARG A 40 10.71 -23.76 10.10
CA ARG A 40 9.49 -24.27 9.45
C ARG A 40 8.90 -25.35 10.32
N LEU A 41 7.63 -25.21 10.68
CA LEU A 41 6.86 -26.29 11.27
C LEU A 41 6.54 -27.30 10.18
N LEU A 42 6.73 -28.59 10.49
CA LEU A 42 6.46 -29.70 9.57
C LEU A 42 7.16 -29.50 8.21
N PRO A 43 8.50 -29.45 8.15
CA PRO A 43 9.25 -29.10 6.93
C PRO A 43 9.00 -30.05 5.75
N ASP A 44 8.58 -31.29 6.03
CA ASP A 44 8.24 -32.31 5.03
C ASP A 44 6.77 -32.22 4.54
N SER A 45 5.99 -31.25 5.04
CA SER A 45 4.63 -30.98 4.60
C SER A 45 4.60 -30.31 3.22
N GLN A 46 3.55 -30.57 2.44
CA GLN A 46 3.25 -29.81 1.22
C GLN A 46 3.02 -28.30 1.50
N PHE A 47 2.63 -27.97 2.73
CA PHE A 47 2.36 -26.61 3.19
C PHE A 47 3.17 -26.34 4.47
N PRO A 48 4.48 -26.09 4.35
CA PRO A 48 5.32 -25.78 5.51
C PRO A 48 4.89 -24.43 6.10
N VAL A 49 4.62 -24.41 7.41
CA VAL A 49 4.25 -23.18 8.11
C VAL A 49 5.51 -22.52 8.63
N ILE A 50 5.71 -21.25 8.29
CA ILE A 50 6.84 -20.46 8.78
C ILE A 50 6.49 -20.00 10.20
N ASP A 51 7.31 -20.41 11.16
CA ASP A 51 7.16 -20.01 12.55
C ASP A 51 7.98 -18.75 12.82
N LEU A 52 7.29 -17.63 12.99
CA LEU A 52 7.90 -16.35 13.35
C LEU A 52 7.68 -16.01 14.83
N THR A 53 7.31 -16.99 15.65
CA THR A 53 7.07 -16.79 17.08
C THR A 53 8.28 -16.15 17.75
N GLY A 54 8.08 -14.97 18.36
CA GLY A 54 9.13 -14.22 19.02
C GLY A 54 9.98 -13.32 18.11
N ASP A 55 9.69 -13.22 16.81
CA ASP A 55 10.36 -12.27 15.91
C ASP A 55 9.65 -10.91 15.89
N LEU A 56 10.04 -10.04 16.82
CA LEU A 56 9.56 -8.65 16.93
C LEU A 56 9.81 -7.79 15.67
N GLY A 57 10.61 -8.27 14.71
CA GLY A 57 10.91 -7.58 13.46
C GLY A 57 9.98 -7.95 12.30
N ASN A 58 9.09 -8.94 12.47
CA ASN A 58 8.07 -9.27 11.49
C ASN A 58 6.85 -8.36 11.65
N ASP A 59 6.70 -7.40 10.75
CA ASP A 59 5.68 -6.37 10.83
C ASP A 59 4.70 -6.46 9.64
N LEU A 60 4.01 -7.61 9.57
CA LEU A 60 2.95 -7.87 8.59
C LEU A 60 1.80 -6.86 8.73
N ASP A 61 1.53 -6.40 9.95
CA ASP A 61 0.50 -5.39 10.23
C ASP A 61 0.83 -4.05 9.59
N TYR A 62 2.10 -3.62 9.66
CA TYR A 62 2.52 -2.40 8.97
C TYR A 62 2.46 -2.57 7.45
N TYR A 63 2.77 -3.75 6.90
CA TYR A 63 2.56 -4.01 5.48
C TYR A 63 1.09 -3.85 5.07
N ILE A 64 0.16 -4.47 5.82
CA ILE A 64 -1.29 -4.32 5.62
C ILE A 64 -1.73 -2.86 5.77
N TYR A 65 -1.14 -2.13 6.72
CA TYR A 65 -1.42 -0.72 6.92
C TYR A 65 -1.00 0.13 5.71
N GLU A 66 0.17 -0.12 5.11
CA GLU A 66 0.57 0.57 3.88
C GLU A 66 -0.32 0.20 2.68
N LEU A 67 -0.82 -1.05 2.59
CA LEU A 67 -1.83 -1.43 1.58
C LEU A 67 -3.12 -0.63 1.77
N ALA A 68 -3.61 -0.50 3.00
CA ALA A 68 -4.81 0.29 3.30
C ALA A 68 -4.59 1.78 2.97
N ARG A 69 -3.42 2.32 3.32
CA ARG A 69 -3.05 3.70 2.97
C ARG A 69 -3.01 3.90 1.46
N LEU A 70 -2.47 2.94 0.69
CA LEU A 70 -2.47 3.00 -0.77
C LEU A 70 -3.90 3.04 -1.34
N GLN A 71 -4.80 2.19 -0.81
CA GLN A 71 -6.22 2.18 -1.18
C GLN A 71 -6.87 3.55 -0.92
N ASP A 72 -6.62 4.15 0.26
CA ASP A 72 -7.20 5.43 0.64
C ASP A 72 -6.65 6.61 -0.19
N ILE A 73 -5.35 6.60 -0.51
CA ILE A 73 -4.72 7.55 -1.44
C ILE A 73 -5.42 7.45 -2.80
N GLY A 74 -5.57 6.23 -3.32
CA GLY A 74 -6.20 5.97 -4.60
C GLY A 74 -7.65 6.47 -4.68
N ARG A 75 -8.48 6.12 -3.69
CA ARG A 75 -9.87 6.61 -3.58
C ARG A 75 -9.95 8.12 -3.49
N SER A 76 -9.07 8.74 -2.70
CA SER A 76 -9.00 10.19 -2.57
C SER A 76 -8.62 10.86 -3.89
N MET A 77 -7.67 10.27 -4.62
CA MET A 77 -7.22 10.76 -5.93
C MET A 77 -8.35 10.66 -6.96
N ILE A 78 -9.01 9.51 -7.07
CA ILE A 78 -10.18 9.30 -7.94
C ILE A 78 -11.22 10.39 -7.71
N LYS A 79 -11.55 10.70 -6.44
CA LYS A 79 -12.50 11.76 -6.10
C LYS A 79 -12.01 13.15 -6.53
N VAL A 80 -10.77 13.51 -6.21
CA VAL A 80 -10.21 14.84 -6.50
C VAL A 80 -10.12 15.12 -8.00
N PHE A 81 -9.80 14.10 -8.80
CA PHE A 81 -9.59 14.25 -10.24
C PHE A 81 -10.83 13.92 -11.09
N GLY A 82 -12.01 13.79 -10.47
CA GLY A 82 -13.27 13.65 -11.21
C GLY A 82 -13.52 12.25 -11.78
N GLN A 83 -13.06 11.21 -11.08
CA GLN A 83 -13.31 9.80 -11.38
C GLN A 83 -12.86 9.35 -12.79
N PRO A 84 -11.59 9.55 -13.16
CA PRO A 84 -11.07 9.07 -14.44
C PRO A 84 -11.12 7.53 -14.52
N GLN A 85 -11.57 7.01 -15.67
CA GLN A 85 -11.82 5.58 -15.86
C GLN A 85 -10.58 4.72 -15.59
N ASP A 86 -9.42 5.12 -16.09
CA ASP A 86 -8.16 4.37 -15.89
C ASP A 86 -7.84 4.14 -14.39
N LEU A 87 -8.20 5.10 -13.52
CA LEU A 87 -7.99 4.95 -12.08
C LEU A 87 -9.06 4.08 -11.42
N LEU A 88 -10.30 4.14 -11.90
CA LEU A 88 -11.37 3.25 -11.44
C LEU A 88 -11.03 1.80 -11.77
N ASP A 89 -10.54 1.54 -12.99
CA ASP A 89 -10.14 0.21 -13.44
C ASP A 89 -8.93 -0.30 -12.63
N ALA A 90 -7.97 0.57 -12.34
CA ALA A 90 -6.81 0.22 -11.51
C ALA A 90 -7.22 -0.07 -10.04
N GLN A 91 -8.14 0.71 -9.47
CA GLN A 91 -8.70 0.47 -8.14
C GLN A 91 -9.48 -0.85 -8.09
N ALA A 92 -10.26 -1.17 -9.12
CA ALA A 92 -11.00 -2.42 -9.19
C ALA A 92 -10.07 -3.64 -9.22
N LYS A 93 -8.98 -3.58 -9.99
CA LYS A 93 -7.95 -4.64 -10.00
C LYS A 93 -7.27 -4.80 -8.65
N PHE A 94 -6.98 -3.67 -7.97
CA PHE A 94 -6.43 -3.69 -6.61
C PHE A 94 -7.39 -4.38 -5.63
N ASP A 95 -8.68 -4.02 -5.65
CA ASP A 95 -9.68 -4.55 -4.74
C ASP A 95 -9.97 -6.05 -4.99
N VAL A 96 -9.83 -6.52 -6.24
CA VAL A 96 -9.95 -7.95 -6.58
C VAL A 96 -8.73 -8.74 -6.12
N GLY A 97 -7.51 -8.20 -6.31
CA GLY A 97 -6.27 -8.89 -5.95
C GLY A 97 -5.96 -8.85 -4.46
N ILE A 98 -6.58 -7.95 -3.69
CA ILE A 98 -6.47 -7.88 -2.23
C ILE A 98 -7.88 -7.79 -1.64
N PRO A 99 -8.67 -8.89 -1.74
CA PRO A 99 -10.01 -8.89 -1.23
C PRO A 99 -10.01 -8.73 0.29
N SER A 100 -11.09 -8.16 0.84
CA SER A 100 -11.32 -8.12 2.29
C SER A 100 -10.27 -7.35 3.11
N LEU A 101 -9.44 -6.48 2.51
CA LEU A 101 -8.42 -5.67 3.21
C LEU A 101 -8.94 -4.93 4.45
N ARG A 102 -10.19 -4.45 4.42
CA ARG A 102 -10.84 -3.79 5.57
C ARG A 102 -11.29 -4.74 6.67
N VAL A 103 -11.59 -5.99 6.32
CA VAL A 103 -11.91 -7.07 7.27
C VAL A 103 -10.65 -7.52 7.99
N ILE A 104 -9.49 -7.51 7.31
CA ILE A 104 -8.20 -7.78 7.94
C ILE A 104 -7.98 -6.84 9.13
N ARG A 105 -8.31 -5.55 8.98
CA ARG A 105 -8.23 -4.53 10.04
C ARG A 105 -9.49 -4.40 10.91
N ASN A 106 -10.31 -5.46 11.01
CA ASN A 106 -11.51 -5.42 11.84
C ASN A 106 -11.13 -5.53 13.33
N PRO A 107 -11.73 -4.75 14.24
CA PRO A 107 -11.54 -4.92 15.68
C PRO A 107 -11.75 -6.37 16.16
N LEU A 108 -12.50 -7.24 15.49
CA LEU A 108 -12.59 -8.66 15.92
C LEU A 108 -11.31 -9.49 15.68
N THR A 109 -10.39 -9.04 14.82
CA THR A 109 -9.01 -9.57 14.68
C THR A 109 -7.95 -8.60 15.22
N HIS A 110 -8.38 -7.41 15.67
CA HIS A 110 -7.55 -6.31 16.20
C HIS A 110 -8.28 -5.61 17.38
N PRO A 111 -8.53 -6.31 18.51
CA PRO A 111 -9.65 -5.96 19.40
C PRO A 111 -9.41 -4.91 20.47
N ASN A 112 -8.27 -4.19 20.52
CA ASN A 112 -8.05 -3.28 21.65
C ASN A 112 -7.19 -2.05 21.35
N ASP A 113 -7.55 -0.97 22.03
CA ASP A 113 -6.74 0.24 22.29
C ASP A 113 -5.79 0.05 23.51
N ASN A 114 -5.40 -1.19 23.84
CA ASN A 114 -4.48 -1.52 24.95
C ASN A 114 -3.28 -2.34 24.43
N ASP A 115 -2.08 -2.04 24.96
CA ASP A 115 -0.74 -2.43 24.47
C ASP A 115 -0.35 -3.93 24.58
N GLU A 116 -1.28 -4.86 24.85
CA GLU A 116 -0.94 -6.29 25.00
C GLU A 116 -1.60 -7.16 23.93
N LEU A 117 -0.74 -7.61 23.03
CA LEU A 117 -0.91 -8.52 21.90
C LEU A 117 -1.17 -9.97 22.37
N ASP A 118 -2.17 -10.21 23.21
CA ASP A 118 -2.58 -11.58 23.57
C ASP A 118 -3.44 -12.17 22.45
N GLU A 119 -2.81 -12.51 21.32
CA GLU A 119 -3.21 -13.49 20.29
C GLU A 119 -2.25 -13.41 19.07
N VAL A 120 -0.93 -13.34 19.30
CA VAL A 120 0.03 -13.11 18.20
C VAL A 120 0.10 -14.29 17.24
N ALA A 121 -0.53 -14.12 16.09
CA ALA A 121 -0.36 -14.90 14.90
C ALA A 121 0.91 -14.43 14.17
N TRP A 122 2.08 -14.91 14.59
CA TRP A 122 3.37 -14.59 13.95
C TRP A 122 3.51 -15.32 12.61
N PHE A 123 2.82 -14.83 11.59
CA PHE A 123 2.85 -15.42 10.25
C PHE A 123 3.46 -14.45 9.23
N SER A 124 3.97 -15.02 8.14
CA SER A 124 4.42 -14.25 6.96
C SER A 124 3.26 -13.83 6.06
N SER A 125 2.04 -14.28 6.36
CA SER A 125 0.79 -14.05 5.61
C SER A 125 -0.38 -13.86 6.57
N ALA A 126 -1.34 -13.01 6.20
CA ALA A 126 -2.56 -12.80 6.96
C ALA A 126 -3.65 -13.78 6.48
N VAL A 127 -4.21 -14.52 7.43
CA VAL A 127 -5.18 -15.57 7.17
C VAL A 127 -6.40 -15.43 8.07
N LYS A 128 -7.53 -15.98 7.62
CA LYS A 128 -8.75 -16.11 8.41
C LYS A 128 -9.11 -17.58 8.54
N LEU A 129 -9.36 -18.02 9.77
CA LEU A 129 -9.90 -19.35 10.05
C LEU A 129 -11.43 -19.31 9.92
N LYS A 130 -11.97 -20.22 9.12
CA LYS A 130 -13.42 -20.44 9.00
C LYS A 130 -13.92 -21.35 10.13
N PRO A 131 -15.23 -21.36 10.45
CA PRO A 131 -15.79 -22.20 11.51
C PRO A 131 -15.57 -23.72 11.32
N ASP A 132 -15.35 -24.15 10.08
CA ASP A 132 -15.03 -25.53 9.72
C ASP A 132 -13.52 -25.87 9.84
N GLY A 133 -12.70 -24.92 10.31
CA GLY A 133 -11.25 -25.06 10.45
C GLY A 133 -10.47 -24.78 9.17
N ASN A 134 -11.12 -24.45 8.05
CA ASN A 134 -10.43 -24.14 6.80
C ASN A 134 -9.76 -22.75 6.86
N VAL A 135 -8.59 -22.64 6.21
CA VAL A 135 -7.82 -21.39 6.11
C VAL A 135 -8.24 -20.63 4.85
N GLU A 136 -8.55 -19.35 5.00
CA GLU A 136 -8.72 -18.38 3.91
C GLU A 136 -7.54 -17.40 3.96
N GLU A 137 -6.68 -17.43 2.94
CA GLU A 137 -5.60 -16.45 2.82
C GLU A 137 -6.17 -15.09 2.42
N LEU A 138 -5.78 -14.03 3.14
CA LEU A 138 -6.24 -12.67 2.90
C LEU A 138 -5.16 -11.79 2.27
N VAL A 139 -3.92 -11.85 2.80
CA VAL A 139 -2.76 -11.13 2.24
C VAL A 139 -1.51 -11.96 2.42
N ASP A 140 -0.76 -12.18 1.33
CA ASP A 140 0.60 -12.70 1.38
C ASP A 140 1.56 -11.76 0.62
N PRO A 141 2.49 -11.06 1.32
CA PRO A 141 3.47 -10.17 0.69
C PRO A 141 4.45 -10.88 -0.27
N ARG A 142 4.53 -12.22 -0.21
CA ARG A 142 5.46 -13.03 -1.03
C ARG A 142 4.93 -13.29 -2.43
N TYR A 143 3.61 -13.23 -2.60
CA TYR A 143 2.92 -13.61 -3.82
C TYR A 143 2.22 -12.42 -4.47
N GLU A 144 1.10 -12.68 -5.16
CA GLU A 144 0.45 -11.77 -6.10
C GLU A 144 0.01 -10.43 -5.51
N GLN A 145 -0.28 -10.39 -4.20
CA GLN A 145 -0.83 -9.21 -3.54
C GLN A 145 0.15 -8.03 -3.58
N HIS A 146 1.46 -8.30 -3.52
CA HIS A 146 2.45 -7.24 -3.65
C HIS A 146 2.55 -6.70 -5.08
N ASP A 147 2.47 -7.57 -6.08
CA ASP A 147 2.53 -7.19 -7.48
C ASP A 147 1.31 -6.34 -7.86
N VAL A 148 0.13 -6.73 -7.36
CA VAL A 148 -1.12 -5.97 -7.50
C VAL A 148 -0.98 -4.57 -6.88
N ALA A 149 -0.43 -4.47 -5.66
CA ALA A 149 -0.21 -3.19 -5.00
C ALA A 149 0.77 -2.29 -5.75
N THR A 150 1.87 -2.86 -6.25
CA THR A 150 2.89 -2.14 -7.02
C THR A 150 2.33 -1.65 -8.36
N ALA A 151 1.58 -2.49 -9.07
CA ALA A 151 0.90 -2.11 -10.30
C ALA A 151 -0.11 -0.98 -10.07
N TYR A 152 -0.84 -1.03 -8.95
CA TYR A 152 -1.77 0.03 -8.59
C TYR A 152 -1.07 1.35 -8.30
N CYS A 153 -0.02 1.34 -7.47
CA CYS A 153 0.79 2.52 -7.18
C CYS A 153 1.41 3.12 -8.45
N LEU A 154 1.85 2.29 -9.38
CA LEU A 154 2.39 2.71 -10.67
C LEU A 154 1.32 3.43 -11.51
N ALA A 155 0.12 2.86 -11.65
CA ALA A 155 -0.98 3.46 -12.38
C ALA A 155 -1.34 4.85 -11.82
N LEU A 156 -1.43 4.95 -10.49
CA LEU A 156 -1.71 6.22 -9.81
C LEU A 156 -0.61 7.26 -10.10
N THR A 157 0.65 6.84 -10.03
CA THR A 157 1.82 7.70 -10.27
C THR A 157 1.89 8.18 -11.72
N GLN A 158 1.65 7.29 -12.68
CA GLN A 158 1.67 7.61 -14.11
C GLN A 158 0.58 8.63 -14.46
N TYR A 159 -0.64 8.45 -13.93
CA TYR A 159 -1.72 9.41 -14.10
C TYR A 159 -1.33 10.81 -13.62
N LEU A 160 -0.78 10.93 -12.41
CA LEU A 160 -0.35 12.22 -11.87
C LEU A 160 0.78 12.85 -12.67
N ARG A 161 1.78 12.06 -13.08
CA ARG A 161 2.90 12.56 -13.90
C ARG A 161 2.43 13.11 -15.24
N ALA A 162 1.53 12.41 -15.91
CA ALA A 162 0.92 12.89 -17.17
C ALA A 162 0.19 14.22 -16.97
N ARG A 163 -0.56 14.37 -15.86
CA ARG A 163 -1.27 15.61 -15.53
C ARG A 163 -0.32 16.77 -15.25
N VAL A 164 0.75 16.54 -14.49
CA VAL A 164 1.79 17.56 -14.22
C VAL A 164 2.48 17.97 -15.52
N GLN A 165 2.82 17.01 -16.39
CA GLN A 165 3.46 17.31 -17.68
C GLN A 165 2.56 18.17 -18.57
N LEU A 166 1.26 17.85 -18.66
CA LEU A 166 0.29 18.65 -19.40
C LEU A 166 0.13 20.06 -18.82
N ALA A 167 0.18 20.20 -17.49
CA ALA A 167 0.10 21.50 -16.83
C ALA A 167 1.33 22.38 -17.16
N ILE A 168 2.53 21.80 -17.13
CA ILE A 168 3.79 22.48 -17.50
C ILE A 168 3.77 22.93 -18.96
N VAL A 169 3.27 22.08 -19.88
CA VAL A 169 3.16 22.45 -21.30
C VAL A 169 2.16 23.61 -21.49
N ALA A 170 1.04 23.59 -20.76
CA ALA A 170 0.01 24.61 -20.87
C ALA A 170 0.36 25.95 -20.20
N ASP A 171 1.26 25.93 -19.20
CA ASP A 171 1.74 27.12 -18.49
C ASP A 171 3.23 26.94 -18.13
N PRO A 172 4.13 27.15 -19.12
CA PRO A 172 5.55 26.86 -18.93
C PRO A 172 6.15 27.75 -17.84
N PRO A 173 7.04 27.19 -17.00
CA PRO A 173 7.69 27.96 -15.95
C PRO A 173 8.51 29.10 -16.56
N LYS A 174 8.48 30.27 -15.91
CA LYS A 174 9.35 31.39 -16.26
C LYS A 174 10.83 30.98 -16.26
N PRO A 175 11.72 31.68 -16.98
CA PRO A 175 13.17 31.47 -16.86
C PRO A 175 13.64 31.46 -15.40
N ILE A 176 14.66 30.65 -15.08
CA ILE A 176 15.08 30.40 -13.69
C ILE A 176 15.47 31.69 -12.95
N ASP A 177 16.08 32.64 -13.65
CA ASP A 177 16.48 33.94 -13.10
C ASP A 177 15.26 34.77 -12.64
N GLN A 178 14.16 34.71 -13.41
CA GLN A 178 12.91 35.38 -13.04
C GLN A 178 12.22 34.68 -11.86
N GLN A 179 12.29 33.35 -11.78
CA GLN A 179 11.76 32.62 -10.63
C GLN A 179 12.53 32.92 -9.34
N ILE A 180 13.86 33.07 -9.42
CA ILE A 180 14.70 33.43 -8.29
C ILE A 180 14.34 34.85 -7.81
N ALA A 181 14.26 35.81 -8.74
CA ALA A 181 13.89 37.19 -8.43
C ALA A 181 12.51 37.32 -7.76
N ASP A 182 11.52 36.55 -8.24
CA ASP A 182 10.16 36.52 -7.69
C ASP A 182 10.08 35.90 -6.28
N ARG A 183 11.06 35.08 -5.86
CA ARG A 183 11.11 34.44 -4.52
C ARG A 183 11.85 35.27 -3.47
N THR A 184 12.68 36.21 -3.90
CA THR A 184 13.48 37.10 -3.04
C THR A 184 12.81 38.44 -2.73
N ARG A 185 11.59 38.66 -3.22
CA ARG A 185 10.70 39.78 -2.86
C ARG A 185 9.63 39.32 -1.89
#